data_AF-A0A6H9LT49-F1
#
_entry.id   AF-A0A6H9LT49-F1
#
_cell.length_a   1.000
_cell.length_b   1.000
_cell.length_c   1.000
_cell.angle_alpha   90.00
_cell.angle_beta   90.00
_cell.angle_gamma   90.00
#
_symmetry.space_group_name_H-M   'P 1'
#
loop_
_entity.id
_entity.type
_entity.pdbx_description
1 polymer ?
#
loop_
_entity_poly.entity_id
_entity_poly.type
_entity_poly.pdbx_seq_one_letter_code
_entity_poly.pdbx_strand_id
1 'polypeptide(L)'
;MHKVSKIIILTLILILPIQILAAQGDIYVGDVTISEMKWGNKNFVIELVNKTDLLKYIVVQSDLKFKGTYLNPEFQKSSTFVLYPADSVTIKPDLFIPGNYGDATINLNLYDVIDTLDELMPWQNFYKQPFNLKFKPTDAVFPYLQEKIVLPQRVDVHPYFNYEFSRLLIDFLKEGKSAEDIAEMTQSSIEYVQSEIDKMVDRKLVSIAPSGYKLNFAVISLAEAEDARKIAEKYADELAAQLAKNISGYQGVLDSLIAEKIIPNDSNDFISGASLLFKKTPMVSTMVLWYELGRKFITRTAPLLIYDGSDICDASNVQYMYAVNGGDYFVGKHFFGLFLGPETYSLMFTHDDLVIKCEDEYMETLHASHAGVWKYDHPNYPEYFIVDTNKVRPFIDVMTKGTDQILTSAYDEMKANANTHKQNHVFIGQRFWFWNLVATLTLDKLYEQSVLNKRGNGFFRFDKLKG
;
A
#
# COMPACT_ATOMS: atom_id res chain seq x y z
N MET A 1 32.50 -1.62 71.57
CA MET A 1 32.93 -0.85 70.38
C MET A 1 31.70 -0.53 69.55
N HIS A 2 31.54 0.75 69.23
CA HIS A 2 30.33 1.33 68.65
C HIS A 2 30.00 0.80 67.25
N LYS A 3 28.69 0.69 67.01
CA LYS A 3 28.02 0.61 65.71
C LYS A 3 28.32 1.86 64.85
N VAL A 4 27.88 1.77 63.60
CA VAL A 4 27.61 2.83 62.59
C VAL A 4 28.68 2.85 61.49
N SER A 5 28.41 2.89 60.20
CA SER A 5 27.25 2.57 59.35
C SER A 5 27.79 2.82 57.94
N LYS A 6 27.72 1.85 57.03
CA LYS A 6 28.03 2.06 55.61
C LYS A 6 26.77 2.64 54.98
N ILE A 7 26.80 3.92 54.60
CA ILE A 7 25.80 4.50 53.71
C ILE A 7 26.31 4.33 52.28
N ILE A 8 25.73 3.36 51.57
CA ILE A 8 25.77 3.31 50.11
C ILE A 8 24.58 4.14 49.66
N ILE A 9 24.84 5.29 49.04
CA ILE A 9 23.82 6.10 48.38
C ILE A 9 23.46 5.38 47.09
N LEU A 10 22.32 4.68 47.11
CA LEU A 10 21.66 4.15 45.92
C LEU A 10 20.90 5.31 45.27
N THR A 11 21.43 5.85 44.18
CA THR A 11 20.75 6.88 43.39
C THR A 11 19.59 6.24 42.65
N LEU A 12 18.41 6.24 43.26
CA LEU A 12 17.15 5.90 42.61
C LEU A 12 16.80 7.06 41.66
N ILE A 13 16.98 6.87 40.35
CA ILE A 13 16.38 7.77 39.35
C ILE A 13 14.89 7.41 39.30
N LEU A 14 14.12 8.03 40.19
CA LEU A 14 12.66 8.10 40.08
C LEU A 14 12.35 8.97 38.86
N ILE A 15 11.83 8.33 37.80
CA ILE A 15 11.11 9.02 36.74
C ILE A 15 9.83 9.56 37.39
N LEU A 16 9.89 10.79 37.91
CA LEU A 16 8.70 11.54 38.28
C LEU A 16 7.92 11.81 36.98
N PRO A 17 6.63 11.45 36.88
CA PRO A 17 5.79 12.05 35.85
C PRO A 17 5.80 13.56 36.12
N ILE A 18 6.19 14.34 35.11
CA ILE A 18 5.96 15.78 35.12
C ILE A 18 4.43 15.93 35.04
N GLN A 19 3.76 15.87 36.19
CA GLN A 19 2.37 16.31 36.32
C GLN A 19 2.41 17.82 36.12
N ILE A 20 2.17 18.26 34.89
CA ILE A 20 1.78 19.64 34.63
C ILE A 20 0.47 19.84 35.41
N LEU A 21 0.50 20.79 36.35
CA LEU A 21 -0.67 21.25 37.10
C LEU A 21 -1.84 21.56 36.16
N ALA A 22 -2.79 20.62 36.01
CA ALA A 22 -4.13 20.87 35.45
C ALA A 22 -5.11 21.34 36.54
N ALA A 23 -4.67 22.24 37.42
CA ALA A 23 -5.47 22.70 38.57
C ALA A 23 -6.22 24.03 38.33
N GLN A 24 -6.06 24.66 37.15
CA GLN A 24 -6.77 25.90 36.76
C GLN A 24 -7.46 25.77 35.39
N GLY A 25 -8.26 24.72 35.21
CA GLY A 25 -9.10 24.54 34.03
C GLY A 25 -10.54 24.20 34.40
N ASP A 26 -11.47 24.53 33.50
CA ASP A 26 -12.89 24.16 33.54
C ASP A 26 -13.09 22.64 33.72
N ILE A 27 -12.14 21.86 33.22
CA ILE A 27 -12.14 20.40 33.27
C ILE A 27 -10.86 19.95 34.00
N TYR A 28 -11.02 19.04 34.95
CA TYR A 28 -9.91 18.33 35.58
C TYR A 28 -9.73 16.96 34.93
N VAL A 29 -8.48 16.61 34.66
CA VAL A 29 -8.07 15.30 34.14
C VAL A 29 -7.29 14.59 35.23
N GLY A 30 -7.80 13.43 35.66
CA GLY A 30 -7.14 12.55 36.61
C GLY A 30 -6.01 11.73 35.97
N ASP A 31 -5.62 10.64 36.63
CA ASP A 31 -4.57 9.77 36.11
C ASP A 31 -5.00 9.09 34.81
N VAL A 32 -4.12 9.16 33.81
CA VAL A 32 -4.30 8.48 32.53
C VAL A 32 -3.48 7.20 32.51
N THR A 33 -4.14 6.07 32.31
CA THR A 33 -3.49 4.76 32.16
C THR A 33 -3.91 4.08 30.87
N ILE A 34 -3.08 3.18 30.37
CA ILE A 34 -3.39 2.29 29.24
C ILE A 34 -3.55 0.89 29.82
N SER A 35 -4.62 0.19 29.47
CA SER A 35 -4.96 -1.12 30.04
C SER A 35 -3.81 -2.14 29.93
N GLU A 36 -3.11 -2.15 28.79
CA GLU A 36 -1.89 -2.94 28.56
C GLU A 36 -1.02 -2.28 27.48
N MET A 37 0.31 -2.33 27.65
CA MET A 37 1.28 -1.79 26.70
C MET A 37 1.74 -2.86 25.68
N LYS A 38 0.79 -3.50 25.00
CA LYS A 38 1.03 -4.51 23.95
C LYS A 38 0.27 -4.15 22.68
N TRP A 39 0.63 -4.77 21.57
CA TRP A 39 -0.11 -4.64 20.30
C TRP A 39 -1.59 -5.03 20.43
N GLY A 40 -2.39 -4.53 19.50
CA GLY A 40 -3.83 -4.79 19.37
C GLY A 40 -4.70 -3.65 19.91
N ASN A 41 -6.00 -3.97 20.02
CA ASN A 41 -7.00 -3.06 20.56
C ASN A 41 -6.83 -2.93 22.08
N LYS A 42 -6.69 -1.69 22.54
CA LYS A 42 -6.51 -1.27 23.94
C LYS A 42 -7.46 -0.12 24.22
N ASN A 43 -7.51 0.30 25.49
CA ASN A 43 -8.24 1.47 25.90
C ASN A 43 -7.35 2.34 26.79
N PHE A 44 -7.49 3.65 26.67
CA PHE A 44 -7.12 4.52 27.76
C PHE A 44 -8.17 4.40 28.87
N VAL A 45 -7.77 4.70 30.10
CA VAL A 45 -8.68 4.92 31.22
C VAL A 45 -8.37 6.31 31.74
N ILE A 46 -9.34 7.21 31.62
CA ILE A 46 -9.19 8.63 31.94
C ILE A 46 -10.33 9.04 32.85
N GLU A 47 -10.00 9.61 34.01
CA GLU A 47 -10.98 10.27 34.87
C GLU A 47 -11.11 11.75 34.46
N LEU A 48 -12.33 12.20 34.22
CA LEU A 48 -12.66 13.58 33.89
C LEU A 48 -13.65 14.14 34.89
N VAL A 49 -13.46 15.41 35.27
CA VAL A 49 -14.39 16.14 36.15
C VAL A 49 -14.66 17.51 35.54
N ASN A 50 -15.94 17.82 35.28
CA ASN A 50 -16.36 19.16 34.85
C ASN A 50 -16.63 20.03 36.08
N LYS A 51 -15.90 21.14 36.20
CA LYS A 51 -16.01 22.07 37.33
C LYS A 51 -16.92 23.27 37.02
N THR A 52 -17.58 23.27 35.87
CA THR A 52 -18.43 24.37 35.40
C THR A 52 -19.91 24.01 35.45
N ASP A 53 -20.74 25.05 35.35
CA ASP A 53 -22.20 24.93 35.21
C ASP A 53 -22.63 24.66 33.75
N LEU A 54 -21.68 24.53 32.82
CA LEU A 54 -21.93 24.36 31.40
C LEU A 54 -21.67 22.93 30.95
N LEU A 55 -22.46 22.47 29.98
CA LEU A 55 -22.20 21.21 29.28
C LEU A 55 -20.89 21.33 28.47
N LYS A 56 -20.05 20.30 28.52
CA LYS A 56 -18.80 20.24 27.77
C LYS A 56 -18.82 19.06 26.79
N TYR A 57 -18.28 19.27 25.59
CA TYR A 57 -18.05 18.21 24.61
C TYR A 57 -16.55 17.97 24.51
N ILE A 58 -16.14 16.77 24.89
CA ILE A 58 -14.73 16.39 24.92
C ILE A 58 -14.44 15.50 23.73
N VAL A 59 -13.60 15.99 22.83
CA VAL A 59 -13.01 15.16 21.77
C VAL A 59 -11.67 14.64 22.27
N VAL A 60 -11.54 13.32 22.32
CA VAL A 60 -10.29 12.63 22.65
C VAL A 60 -9.68 12.14 21.36
N GLN A 61 -8.48 12.64 21.06
CA GLN A 61 -7.69 12.23 19.91
C GLN A 61 -6.45 11.49 20.38
N SER A 62 -6.25 10.29 19.87
CA SER A 62 -5.03 9.51 20.03
C SER A 62 -4.25 9.47 18.72
N ASP A 63 -3.05 10.04 18.72
CA ASP A 63 -2.12 9.99 17.58
C ASP A 63 -0.99 9.03 17.89
N LEU A 64 -0.84 7.99 17.08
CA LEU A 64 0.22 7.01 17.20
C LEU A 64 1.14 7.11 15.99
N LYS A 65 2.44 7.25 16.24
CA LYS A 65 3.50 7.26 15.23
C LYS A 65 4.56 6.22 15.56
N PHE A 66 4.87 5.36 14.60
CA PHE A 66 5.99 4.42 14.71
C PHE A 66 7.22 4.91 13.95
N LYS A 67 8.37 4.58 14.52
CA LYS A 67 9.65 4.55 13.83
C LYS A 67 10.16 3.10 13.84
N GLY A 68 9.81 2.36 12.79
CA GLY A 68 10.06 0.92 12.69
C GLY A 68 11.34 0.53 12.00
N THR A 69 11.46 -0.76 11.67
CA THR A 69 12.60 -1.31 10.95
C THR A 69 12.56 -0.91 9.48
N TYR A 70 11.40 -1.04 8.84
CA TYR A 70 11.19 -0.51 7.48
C TYR A 70 9.77 0.02 7.21
N LEU A 71 8.82 -0.14 8.13
CA LEU A 71 7.52 0.53 8.08
C LEU A 71 7.37 1.53 9.24
N ASN A 72 6.79 2.68 8.92
CA ASN A 72 6.55 3.77 9.86
C ASN A 72 5.07 4.14 9.86
N PRO A 73 4.18 3.24 10.31
CA PRO A 73 2.76 3.52 10.33
C PRO A 73 2.44 4.73 11.22
N GLU A 74 1.47 5.51 10.76
CA GLU A 74 0.81 6.53 11.55
C GLU A 74 -0.68 6.18 11.64
N PHE A 75 -1.22 6.25 12.85
CA PHE A 75 -2.62 6.01 13.12
C PHE A 75 -3.17 7.14 13.97
N GLN A 76 -4.36 7.60 13.62
CA GLN A 76 -5.09 8.58 14.39
C GLN A 76 -6.48 8.02 14.66
N LYS A 77 -6.95 8.17 15.89
CA LYS A 77 -8.31 7.81 16.27
C LYS A 77 -8.89 8.91 17.14
N SER A 78 -10.14 9.26 16.86
CA SER A 78 -10.87 10.26 17.62
C SER A 78 -12.13 9.63 18.21
N SER A 79 -12.50 10.06 19.40
CA SER A 79 -13.73 9.66 20.07
C SER A 79 -14.30 10.85 20.83
N THR A 80 -15.61 10.88 20.93
CA THR A 80 -16.33 12.04 21.48
C THR A 80 -17.12 11.63 22.70
N PHE A 81 -16.99 12.43 23.76
CA PHE A 81 -17.68 12.22 25.02
C PHE A 81 -18.38 13.50 25.45
N VAL A 82 -19.51 13.34 26.14
CA VAL A 82 -20.27 14.45 26.73
C VAL A 82 -20.03 14.45 28.22
N LEU A 83 -19.74 15.62 28.78
CA LEU A 83 -19.48 15.79 30.21
C LEU A 83 -20.44 16.82 30.80
N TYR A 84 -21.38 16.36 31.62
CA TYR A 84 -22.41 17.21 32.23
C TYR A 84 -21.82 18.15 33.29
N PRO A 85 -22.53 19.25 33.64
CA PRO A 85 -22.12 20.14 34.71
C PRO A 85 -21.90 19.42 36.05
N ALA A 86 -20.81 19.76 36.75
CA ALA A 86 -20.42 19.18 38.04
C ALA A 86 -20.22 17.64 38.06
N ASP A 87 -20.15 17.01 36.89
CA ASP A 87 -20.11 15.55 36.77
C ASP A 87 -18.68 15.02 36.79
N SER A 88 -18.52 13.79 37.28
CA SER A 88 -17.26 13.03 37.27
C SER A 88 -17.49 11.71 36.55
N VAL A 89 -16.70 11.45 35.51
CA VAL A 89 -16.84 10.26 34.67
C VAL A 89 -15.48 9.66 34.36
N THR A 90 -15.44 8.33 34.29
CA THR A 90 -14.32 7.61 33.70
C THR A 90 -14.65 7.27 32.26
N ILE A 91 -13.93 7.88 31.31
CA ILE A 91 -14.05 7.53 29.90
C ILE A 91 -13.02 6.48 29.50
N LYS A 92 -13.35 5.68 28.48
CA LYS A 92 -12.49 4.63 27.93
C LYS A 92 -12.36 4.78 26.41
N PRO A 93 -11.60 5.76 25.93
CA PRO A 93 -11.38 5.92 24.51
C PRO A 93 -10.52 4.77 23.98
N ASP A 94 -10.94 4.24 22.84
CA ASP A 94 -10.26 3.16 22.14
C ASP A 94 -8.87 3.60 21.66
N LEU A 95 -7.91 2.68 21.67
CA LEU A 95 -6.56 2.83 21.14
C LEU A 95 -6.20 1.57 20.36
N PHE A 96 -5.76 1.70 19.12
CA PHE A 96 -5.16 0.58 18.37
C PHE A 96 -3.65 0.75 18.30
N ILE A 97 -2.91 -0.22 18.85
CA ILE A 97 -1.45 -0.28 18.71
C ILE A 97 -1.12 -1.32 17.63
N PRO A 98 -0.74 -0.92 16.40
CA PRO A 98 -0.41 -1.85 15.33
C PRO A 98 0.79 -2.72 15.70
N GLY A 99 0.82 -3.94 15.17
CA GLY A 99 1.96 -4.83 15.33
C GLY A 99 3.16 -4.35 14.51
N ASN A 100 4.00 -3.52 15.10
CA ASN A 100 5.19 -2.98 14.45
C ASN A 100 6.36 -2.99 15.45
N TYR A 101 7.56 -3.33 14.98
CA TYR A 101 8.75 -3.25 15.81
C TYR A 101 9.35 -1.85 15.74
N GLY A 102 10.19 -1.48 16.71
CA GLY A 102 10.82 -0.17 16.81
C GLY A 102 10.26 0.71 17.93
N ASP A 103 10.40 2.02 17.78
CA ASP A 103 9.97 3.00 18.77
C ASP A 103 8.57 3.54 18.39
N ALA A 104 7.63 3.55 19.33
CA ALA A 104 6.28 4.07 19.13
C ALA A 104 6.05 5.27 20.05
N THR A 105 5.49 6.34 19.50
CA THR A 105 5.03 7.51 20.27
C THR A 105 3.53 7.60 20.14
N ILE A 106 2.82 7.54 21.27
CA ILE A 106 1.38 7.72 21.34
C ILE A 106 1.12 9.06 22.04
N ASN A 107 0.45 9.99 21.37
CA ASN A 107 0.01 11.24 21.96
C ASN A 107 -1.49 11.15 22.23
N LEU A 108 -1.87 11.31 23.49
CA LEU A 108 -3.25 11.52 23.88
C LEU A 108 -3.50 13.02 24.00
N ASN A 109 -4.49 13.53 23.27
CA ASN A 109 -4.92 14.92 23.28
C ASN A 109 -6.41 15.00 23.62
N LEU A 110 -6.80 15.90 24.53
CA LEU A 110 -8.21 16.17 24.84
C LEU A 110 -8.54 17.61 24.46
N TYR A 111 -9.65 17.78 23.76
CA TYR A 111 -10.15 19.06 23.25
C TYR A 111 -11.53 19.34 23.84
N ASP A 112 -11.74 20.58 24.30
CA ASP A 112 -13.06 21.09 24.69
C ASP A 112 -13.65 21.85 23.50
N VAL A 113 -14.69 21.30 22.88
CA VAL A 113 -15.27 21.82 21.64
C VAL A 113 -16.71 22.29 21.85
N ILE A 114 -17.16 23.19 20.98
CA ILE A 114 -18.56 23.66 20.96
C ILE A 114 -19.39 22.78 20.02
N ASP A 115 -18.85 22.49 18.84
CA ASP A 115 -19.40 21.55 17.86
C ASP A 115 -18.36 20.45 17.60
N THR A 116 -18.81 19.19 17.59
CA THR A 116 -17.96 18.02 17.38
C THR A 116 -17.63 17.79 15.90
N LEU A 117 -18.25 18.57 15.00
CA LEU A 117 -17.98 18.58 13.57
C LEU A 117 -16.93 19.63 13.15
N ASP A 118 -16.53 20.51 14.08
CA ASP A 118 -15.53 21.53 13.80
C ASP A 118 -14.11 20.94 13.73
N GLU A 119 -13.24 21.63 12.99
CA GLU A 119 -11.81 21.34 12.99
C GLU A 119 -11.23 21.51 14.41
N LEU A 120 -10.44 20.54 14.86
CA LEU A 120 -9.80 20.57 16.18
C LEU A 120 -8.67 21.59 16.20
N MET A 121 -8.90 22.68 16.93
CA MET A 121 -7.99 23.81 16.97
C MET A 121 -7.01 23.71 18.15
N PRO A 122 -5.76 24.18 18.01
CA PRO A 122 -4.76 24.11 19.08
C PRO A 122 -5.19 24.77 20.40
N TRP A 123 -6.03 25.81 20.36
CA TRP A 123 -6.52 26.50 21.56
C TRP A 123 -7.67 25.76 22.27
N GLN A 124 -8.29 24.77 21.63
CA GLN A 124 -9.29 23.89 22.27
C GLN A 124 -8.61 22.76 23.05
N ASN A 125 -7.34 22.47 22.78
CA ASN A 125 -6.57 21.45 23.48
C ASN A 125 -6.25 21.90 24.91
N PHE A 126 -6.84 21.22 25.89
CA PHE A 126 -6.61 21.51 27.31
C PHE A 126 -5.75 20.46 28.01
N TYR A 127 -5.44 19.34 27.34
CA TYR A 127 -4.62 18.27 27.90
C TYR A 127 -3.86 17.52 26.81
N LYS A 128 -2.59 17.23 27.10
CA LYS A 128 -1.72 16.42 26.24
C LYS A 128 -0.79 15.54 27.07
N GLN A 129 -0.76 14.25 26.78
CA GLN A 129 0.20 13.30 27.38
C GLN A 129 0.83 12.39 26.31
N PRO A 130 2.18 12.39 26.18
CA PRO A 130 2.88 11.42 25.35
C PRO A 130 3.19 10.13 26.11
N PHE A 131 3.11 9.00 25.42
CA PHE A 131 3.58 7.68 25.85
C PHE A 131 4.60 7.16 24.85
N ASN A 132 5.79 6.80 25.34
CA ASN A 132 6.86 6.25 24.50
C ASN A 132 7.00 4.75 24.78
N LEU A 133 6.81 3.93 23.75
CA LEU A 133 6.93 2.48 23.82
C LEU A 133 8.06 2.01 22.91
N LYS A 134 8.65 0.86 23.25
CA LYS A 134 9.67 0.22 22.41
C LYS A 134 9.35 -1.26 22.26
N PHE A 135 9.13 -1.68 21.02
CA PHE A 135 8.85 -3.05 20.65
C PHE A 135 10.10 -3.65 20.01
N LYS A 136 10.72 -4.62 20.67
CA LYS A 136 11.93 -5.27 20.16
C LYS A 136 11.55 -6.62 19.53
N PRO A 137 12.08 -6.94 18.34
CA PRO A 137 11.89 -8.27 17.79
C PRO A 137 12.60 -9.31 18.66
N THR A 138 12.00 -10.50 18.76
CA THR A 138 12.63 -11.66 19.38
C THR A 138 13.64 -12.29 18.42
N ASP A 139 14.54 -13.14 18.93
CA ASP A 139 15.46 -13.91 18.09
C ASP A 139 14.72 -14.82 17.08
N ALA A 140 13.51 -15.25 17.43
CA ALA A 140 12.67 -16.07 16.54
C ALA A 140 12.09 -15.26 15.37
N VAL A 141 11.82 -13.97 15.56
CA VAL A 141 11.24 -13.10 14.52
C VAL A 141 12.31 -12.39 13.70
N PHE A 142 13.48 -12.12 14.30
CA PHE A 142 14.55 -11.36 13.66
C PHE A 142 14.93 -11.84 12.24
N PRO A 143 15.00 -13.14 11.92
CA PRO A 143 15.30 -13.61 10.57
C PRO A 143 14.28 -13.15 9.52
N TYR A 144 13.01 -13.03 9.88
CA TYR A 144 11.94 -12.61 8.97
C TYR A 144 11.94 -11.10 8.71
N LEU A 145 12.62 -10.33 9.55
CA LEU A 145 12.77 -8.88 9.42
C LEU A 145 13.98 -8.49 8.57
N GLN A 146 14.87 -9.42 8.25
CA GLN A 146 16.04 -9.16 7.40
C GLN A 146 15.62 -8.86 5.96
N GLU A 147 14.56 -9.54 5.49
CA GLU A 147 14.05 -9.40 4.14
C GLU A 147 12.75 -8.59 4.15
N LYS A 148 12.74 -7.45 3.45
CA LYS A 148 11.52 -6.65 3.28
C LYS A 148 10.50 -7.45 2.45
N ILE A 149 9.29 -7.60 2.97
CA ILE A 149 8.16 -8.19 2.25
C ILE A 149 7.45 -7.09 1.46
N VAL A 150 7.39 -7.26 0.14
CA VAL A 150 6.75 -6.33 -0.79
C VAL A 150 5.45 -6.94 -1.33
N LEU A 151 4.41 -6.13 -1.38
CA LEU A 151 3.08 -6.47 -1.87
C LEU A 151 2.79 -5.70 -3.17
N PRO A 152 1.72 -6.01 -3.91
CA PRO A 152 1.29 -5.16 -5.01
C PRO A 152 1.15 -3.71 -4.57
N GLN A 153 1.50 -2.79 -5.48
CA GLN A 153 1.28 -1.37 -5.25
C GLN A 153 -0.16 -1.11 -4.83
N ARG A 154 -0.33 -0.19 -3.86
CA ARG A 154 -1.62 0.22 -3.30
C ARG A 154 -2.25 -0.77 -2.33
N VAL A 155 -1.86 -2.04 -2.37
CA VAL A 155 -2.20 -3.01 -1.30
C VAL A 155 -1.32 -2.77 -0.07
N ASP A 156 -0.07 -2.37 -0.28
CA ASP A 156 0.96 -2.15 0.74
C ASP A 156 0.67 -0.97 1.68
N VAL A 157 -0.12 0.00 1.22
CA VAL A 157 -0.60 1.16 2.01
C VAL A 157 -1.95 0.90 2.67
N HIS A 158 -2.59 -0.23 2.39
CA HIS A 158 -3.85 -0.61 3.04
C HIS A 158 -3.62 -0.79 4.56
N PRO A 159 -4.53 -0.37 5.45
CA PRO A 159 -4.49 -0.63 6.89
C PRO A 159 -4.35 -2.09 7.33
N TYR A 160 -4.45 -3.05 6.42
CA TYR A 160 -4.21 -4.46 6.74
C TYR A 160 -2.74 -4.84 6.55
N PHE A 161 -1.97 -4.04 5.82
CA PHE A 161 -0.59 -4.35 5.41
C PHE A 161 0.39 -3.21 5.67
N ASN A 162 -0.06 -2.11 6.27
CA ASN A 162 0.74 -0.92 6.54
C ASN A 162 1.59 -1.02 7.83
N TYR A 163 1.66 -2.19 8.48
CA TYR A 163 2.55 -2.48 9.62
C TYR A 163 3.19 -3.85 9.51
N GLU A 164 4.37 -4.02 10.13
CA GLU A 164 5.26 -5.17 9.90
C GLU A 164 4.62 -6.52 10.23
N PHE A 165 3.90 -6.64 11.35
CA PHE A 165 3.30 -7.91 11.80
C PHE A 165 2.39 -8.53 10.74
N SER A 166 1.55 -7.73 10.10
CA SER A 166 0.62 -8.23 9.08
C SER A 166 1.33 -8.82 7.86
N ARG A 167 2.50 -8.29 7.50
CA ARG A 167 3.32 -8.83 6.41
C ARG A 167 4.03 -10.10 6.84
N LEU A 168 4.60 -10.10 8.05
CA LEU A 168 5.25 -11.29 8.63
C LEU A 168 4.28 -12.46 8.80
N LEU A 169 3.01 -12.17 9.10
CA LEU A 169 1.96 -13.18 9.21
C LEU A 169 1.86 -14.02 7.94
N ILE A 170 2.10 -13.44 6.76
CA ILE A 170 2.10 -14.17 5.47
C ILE A 170 3.14 -15.31 5.50
N ASP A 171 4.37 -15.02 5.90
CA ASP A 171 5.44 -16.02 5.96
C ASP A 171 5.20 -17.05 7.07
N PHE A 172 4.71 -16.62 8.22
CA PHE A 172 4.35 -17.55 9.31
C PHE A 172 3.27 -18.55 8.89
N LEU A 173 2.21 -18.08 8.23
CA LEU A 173 1.14 -18.93 7.73
C LEU A 173 1.62 -19.84 6.59
N LYS A 174 2.50 -19.33 5.71
CA LYS A 174 3.13 -20.13 4.65
C LYS A 174 3.93 -21.31 5.22
N GLU A 175 4.63 -21.08 6.33
CA GLU A 175 5.38 -22.11 7.05
C GLU A 175 4.51 -23.04 7.90
N GLY A 176 3.19 -22.81 7.95
CA GLY A 176 2.24 -23.65 8.67
C GLY A 176 2.24 -23.44 10.19
N LYS A 177 2.69 -22.27 10.67
CA LYS A 177 2.66 -21.94 12.10
C LYS A 177 1.23 -21.74 12.60
N SER A 178 0.97 -22.18 13.84
CA SER A 178 -0.31 -21.95 14.52
C SER A 178 -0.41 -20.53 15.08
N ALA A 179 -1.60 -20.10 15.47
CA ALA A 179 -1.78 -18.79 16.12
C ALA A 179 -1.01 -18.72 17.44
N GLU A 180 -0.94 -19.83 18.17
CA GLU A 180 -0.18 -20.01 19.40
C GLU A 180 1.32 -19.84 19.17
N ASP A 181 1.89 -20.53 18.17
CA ASP A 181 3.31 -20.41 17.83
C ASP A 181 3.66 -18.96 17.46
N ILE A 182 2.81 -18.30 16.68
CA ILE A 182 3.02 -16.92 16.25
C ILE A 182 2.94 -15.96 17.45
N ALA A 183 1.98 -16.17 18.35
CA ALA A 183 1.83 -15.35 19.55
C ALA A 183 3.07 -15.48 20.45
N GLU A 184 3.59 -16.70 20.62
CA GLU A 184 4.84 -16.95 21.37
C GLU A 184 6.04 -16.28 20.70
N MET A 185 6.23 -16.49 19.39
CA MET A 185 7.34 -15.89 18.63
C MET A 185 7.33 -14.36 18.69
N THR A 186 6.16 -13.75 18.61
CA THR A 186 6.00 -12.28 18.57
C THR A 186 5.81 -11.63 19.94
N GLN A 187 5.74 -12.43 21.01
CA GLN A 187 5.38 -11.97 22.37
C GLN A 187 4.04 -11.21 22.44
N SER A 188 3.11 -11.56 21.56
CA SER A 188 1.77 -10.99 21.49
C SER A 188 0.74 -11.92 22.15
N SER A 189 -0.54 -11.53 22.13
CA SER A 189 -1.62 -12.39 22.62
C SER A 189 -2.19 -13.23 21.47
N ILE A 190 -2.69 -14.42 21.78
CA ILE A 190 -3.30 -15.31 20.77
C ILE A 190 -4.51 -14.62 20.14
N GLU A 191 -5.28 -13.87 20.93
CA GLU A 191 -6.46 -13.12 20.46
C GLU A 191 -6.08 -12.06 19.41
N TYR A 192 -4.94 -11.38 19.61
CA TYR A 192 -4.43 -10.44 18.62
C TYR A 192 -4.06 -11.15 17.31
N VAL A 193 -3.28 -12.23 17.39
CA VAL A 193 -2.90 -13.01 16.21
C VAL A 193 -4.13 -13.55 15.47
N GLN A 194 -5.08 -14.14 16.20
CA GLN A 194 -6.31 -14.66 15.62
C GLN A 194 -7.12 -13.55 14.95
N SER A 195 -7.21 -12.37 15.57
CA SER A 195 -7.93 -11.24 14.97
C SER A 195 -7.32 -10.78 13.64
N GLU A 196 -6.00 -10.85 13.49
CA GLU A 196 -5.32 -10.53 12.22
C GLU A 196 -5.50 -11.64 11.17
N ILE A 197 -5.50 -12.90 11.58
CA ILE A 197 -5.82 -14.03 10.70
C ILE A 197 -7.27 -13.93 10.20
N ASP A 198 -8.22 -13.66 11.10
CA ASP A 198 -9.64 -13.54 10.77
C ASP A 198 -9.89 -12.42 9.75
N LYS A 199 -9.21 -11.27 9.88
CA LYS A 199 -9.23 -10.21 8.86
C LYS A 199 -8.76 -10.70 7.49
N MET A 200 -7.70 -11.51 7.43
CA MET A 200 -7.22 -12.10 6.17
C MET A 200 -8.19 -13.14 5.61
N VAL A 201 -8.89 -13.89 6.47
CA VAL A 201 -9.93 -14.86 6.08
C VAL A 201 -11.16 -14.14 5.51
N ASP A 202 -11.64 -13.08 6.17
CA ASP A 202 -12.78 -12.28 5.73
C ASP A 202 -12.55 -11.66 4.35
N ARG A 203 -11.32 -11.24 4.07
CA ARG A 203 -10.89 -10.72 2.76
C ARG A 203 -10.52 -11.81 1.75
N LYS A 204 -10.70 -13.09 2.11
CA LYS A 204 -10.40 -14.25 1.26
C LYS A 204 -8.93 -14.36 0.83
N LEU A 205 -8.01 -13.74 1.58
CA LEU A 205 -6.57 -13.87 1.40
C LEU A 205 -6.06 -15.19 1.99
N VAL A 206 -6.71 -15.66 3.05
CA VAL A 206 -6.47 -16.93 3.73
C VAL A 206 -7.73 -17.80 3.69
N SER A 207 -7.56 -19.10 3.54
CA SER A 207 -8.60 -20.12 3.73
C SER A 207 -8.24 -21.01 4.92
N ILE A 208 -9.25 -21.43 5.68
CA ILE A 208 -9.09 -22.42 6.75
C ILE A 208 -9.18 -23.82 6.14
N ALA A 209 -8.17 -24.66 6.38
CA ALA A 209 -8.10 -26.05 5.93
C ALA A 209 -7.89 -26.99 7.15
N PRO A 210 -8.16 -28.30 7.02
CA PRO A 210 -7.96 -29.26 8.13
C PRO A 210 -6.52 -29.31 8.65
N SER A 211 -5.54 -28.98 7.80
CA SER A 211 -4.11 -28.94 8.12
C SER A 211 -3.62 -27.55 8.59
N GLY A 212 -4.53 -26.60 8.85
CA GLY A 212 -4.20 -25.23 9.23
C GLY A 212 -4.61 -24.20 8.17
N TYR A 213 -3.87 -23.10 8.08
CA TYR A 213 -4.17 -21.99 7.18
C TYR A 213 -3.56 -22.19 5.79
N LYS A 214 -4.27 -21.73 4.75
CA LYS A 214 -3.80 -21.76 3.37
C LYS A 214 -3.92 -20.38 2.75
N LEU A 215 -2.82 -19.85 2.22
CA LEU A 215 -2.81 -18.60 1.47
C LEU A 215 -3.43 -18.80 0.09
N ASN A 216 -4.28 -17.87 -0.31
CA ASN A 216 -5.00 -17.89 -1.59
C ASN A 216 -4.26 -17.10 -2.69
N PHE A 217 -3.03 -16.65 -2.43
CA PHE A 217 -2.20 -15.87 -3.34
C PHE A 217 -0.75 -16.35 -3.29
N ALA A 218 0.07 -15.87 -4.23
CA ALA A 218 1.47 -16.28 -4.35
C ALA A 218 2.35 -15.64 -3.28
N VAL A 219 3.15 -16.45 -2.59
CA VAL A 219 4.26 -15.97 -1.77
C VAL A 219 5.58 -16.45 -2.36
N ILE A 220 6.36 -15.50 -2.85
CA ILE A 220 7.60 -15.69 -3.59
C ILE A 220 8.75 -15.52 -2.61
N SER A 221 9.53 -16.58 -2.42
CA SER A 221 10.71 -16.54 -1.55
C SER A 221 11.82 -15.69 -2.18
N LEU A 222 12.79 -15.26 -1.36
CA LEU A 222 13.97 -14.55 -1.86
C LEU A 222 14.68 -15.32 -2.97
N ALA A 223 14.93 -16.62 -2.76
CA ALA A 223 15.59 -17.45 -3.76
C ALA A 223 14.80 -17.56 -5.08
N GLU A 224 13.46 -17.66 -4.99
CA GLU A 224 12.60 -17.65 -6.18
C GLU A 224 12.67 -16.30 -6.90
N ALA A 225 12.68 -15.20 -6.15
CA ALA A 225 12.79 -13.85 -6.66
C ALA A 225 14.14 -13.57 -7.34
N GLU A 226 15.25 -14.05 -6.77
CA GLU A 226 16.59 -13.95 -7.35
C GLU A 226 16.70 -14.66 -8.69
N ASP A 227 16.16 -15.87 -8.80
CA ASP A 227 16.15 -16.63 -10.05
C ASP A 227 15.19 -16.00 -11.07
N ALA A 228 14.00 -15.61 -10.63
CA ALA A 228 13.02 -14.92 -11.48
C ALA A 228 13.59 -13.61 -12.03
N ARG A 229 14.38 -12.86 -11.25
CA ARG A 229 14.98 -11.62 -11.73
C ARG A 229 15.94 -11.85 -12.89
N LYS A 230 16.78 -12.89 -12.85
CA LYS A 230 17.69 -13.24 -13.96
C LYS A 230 16.88 -13.54 -15.24
N ILE A 231 15.77 -14.26 -15.08
CA ILE A 231 14.83 -14.56 -16.17
C ILE A 231 14.21 -13.25 -16.69
N ALA A 232 13.75 -12.37 -15.78
CA ALA A 232 13.15 -11.09 -16.14
C ALA A 232 14.12 -10.16 -16.87
N GLU A 233 15.40 -10.10 -16.46
CA GLU A 233 16.45 -9.32 -17.11
C GLU A 233 16.70 -9.80 -18.55
N LYS A 234 16.83 -11.11 -18.75
CA LYS A 234 16.94 -11.72 -20.10
C LYS A 234 15.79 -11.31 -21.00
N TYR A 235 14.55 -11.48 -20.54
CA TYR A 235 13.38 -11.18 -21.36
C TYR A 235 13.13 -9.68 -21.53
N ALA A 236 13.56 -8.86 -20.58
CA ALA A 236 13.59 -7.41 -20.74
C ALA A 236 14.59 -6.98 -21.82
N ASP A 237 15.76 -7.61 -21.91
CA ASP A 237 16.73 -7.37 -23.01
C ASP A 237 16.15 -7.75 -24.37
N GLU A 238 15.58 -8.94 -24.49
CA GLU A 238 14.94 -9.42 -25.72
C GLU A 238 13.79 -8.50 -26.16
N LEU A 239 12.94 -8.11 -25.20
CA LEU A 239 11.79 -7.25 -25.47
C LEU A 239 12.23 -5.83 -25.83
N ALA A 240 13.19 -5.24 -25.11
CA ALA A 240 13.71 -3.91 -25.41
C ALA A 240 14.35 -3.87 -26.80
N ALA A 241 15.16 -4.88 -27.17
CA ALA A 241 15.76 -4.97 -28.50
C ALA A 241 14.69 -5.08 -29.60
N GLN A 242 13.65 -5.90 -29.38
CA GLN A 242 12.58 -6.07 -30.36
C GLN A 242 11.73 -4.80 -30.52
N LEU A 243 11.40 -4.12 -29.42
CA LEU A 243 10.67 -2.85 -29.45
C LEU A 243 11.50 -1.72 -30.09
N ALA A 244 12.79 -1.65 -29.79
CA ALA A 244 13.71 -0.69 -30.41
C ALA A 244 13.79 -0.89 -31.93
N LYS A 245 13.83 -2.13 -32.42
CA LYS A 245 13.77 -2.44 -33.85
C LYS A 245 12.46 -1.97 -34.49
N ASN A 246 11.33 -2.19 -33.79
CA ASN A 246 10.00 -1.84 -34.29
C ASN A 246 9.70 -0.33 -34.27
N ILE A 247 10.50 0.49 -33.57
CA ILE A 247 10.27 1.94 -33.44
C ILE A 247 10.31 2.68 -34.79
N SER A 248 11.02 2.14 -35.78
CA SER A 248 11.05 2.70 -37.14
C SER A 248 9.69 2.54 -37.84
N GLY A 249 9.04 1.39 -37.65
CA GLY A 249 7.69 1.14 -38.14
C GLY A 249 6.65 2.04 -37.50
N TYR A 250 6.82 2.42 -36.23
CA TYR A 250 5.96 3.38 -35.53
C TYR A 250 5.83 4.69 -36.30
N GLN A 251 6.95 5.27 -36.75
CA GLN A 251 6.94 6.52 -37.49
C GLN A 251 6.27 6.36 -38.85
N GLY A 252 6.54 5.25 -39.56
CA GLY A 252 5.90 4.98 -40.84
C GLY A 252 4.38 4.86 -40.76
N VAL A 253 3.84 4.27 -39.68
CA VAL A 253 2.38 4.22 -39.45
C VAL A 253 1.82 5.62 -39.21
N LEU A 254 2.50 6.45 -38.39
CA LEU A 254 2.08 7.82 -38.14
C LEU A 254 1.99 8.63 -39.44
N ASP A 255 3.04 8.56 -40.26
CA ASP A 255 3.12 9.28 -41.52
C ASP A 255 2.04 8.81 -42.52
N SER A 256 1.74 7.51 -42.57
CA SER A 256 0.68 6.94 -43.42
C SER A 256 -0.71 7.45 -43.01
N LEU A 257 -1.03 7.42 -41.71
CA LEU A 257 -2.34 7.86 -41.21
C LEU A 257 -2.58 9.36 -41.42
N ILE A 258 -1.50 10.16 -41.35
CA ILE A 258 -1.55 11.60 -41.67
C ILE A 258 -1.78 11.79 -43.18
N ALA A 259 -1.06 11.06 -44.03
CA ALA A 259 -1.19 11.15 -45.48
C ALA A 259 -2.60 10.74 -45.96
N GLU A 260 -3.20 9.74 -45.30
CA GLU A 260 -4.56 9.25 -45.54
C GLU A 260 -5.64 10.15 -44.88
N LYS A 261 -5.24 11.19 -44.13
CA LYS A 261 -6.12 12.11 -43.39
C LYS A 261 -7.03 11.41 -42.37
N ILE A 262 -6.61 10.25 -41.86
CA ILE A 262 -7.29 9.53 -40.77
C ILE A 262 -7.06 10.28 -39.44
N ILE A 263 -5.88 10.88 -39.28
CA ILE A 263 -5.53 11.75 -38.16
C ILE A 263 -4.98 13.09 -38.68
N PRO A 264 -5.19 14.19 -37.93
CA PRO A 264 -4.62 15.47 -38.30
C PRO A 264 -3.11 15.51 -38.06
N ASN A 265 -2.39 16.28 -38.87
CA ASN A 265 -0.98 16.60 -38.66
C ASN A 265 -0.80 17.70 -37.59
N ASP A 266 -1.44 17.51 -36.44
CA ASP A 266 -1.33 18.41 -35.30
C ASP A 266 -1.16 17.59 -34.01
N SER A 267 0.04 17.66 -33.44
CA SER A 267 0.36 16.97 -32.19
C SER A 267 -0.38 17.52 -30.95
N ASN A 268 -1.07 18.67 -31.09
CA ASN A 268 -1.85 19.31 -30.05
C ASN A 268 -3.36 19.09 -30.21
N ASP A 269 -3.81 18.39 -31.27
CA ASP A 269 -5.23 18.12 -31.44
C ASP A 269 -5.72 17.06 -30.44
N PHE A 270 -6.30 17.56 -29.36
CA PHE A 270 -6.88 16.76 -28.30
C PHE A 270 -8.22 16.10 -28.70
N ILE A 271 -8.95 16.67 -29.65
CA ILE A 271 -10.33 16.25 -29.97
C ILE A 271 -10.34 14.97 -30.81
N SER A 272 -9.38 14.81 -31.74
CA SER A 272 -9.35 13.63 -32.59
C SER A 272 -8.97 12.33 -31.87
N GLY A 273 -8.50 12.40 -30.62
CA GLY A 273 -7.98 11.23 -29.90
C GLY A 273 -6.68 10.65 -30.47
N ALA A 274 -5.99 11.41 -31.33
CA ALA A 274 -4.77 11.01 -32.02
C ALA A 274 -3.50 11.66 -31.46
N SER A 275 -3.61 12.67 -30.58
CA SER A 275 -2.46 13.35 -29.98
C SER A 275 -1.48 12.41 -29.27
N LEU A 276 -1.99 11.32 -28.68
CA LEU A 276 -1.17 10.25 -28.08
C LEU A 276 -0.20 9.64 -29.08
N LEU A 277 -0.56 9.52 -30.36
CA LEU A 277 0.26 8.89 -31.39
C LEU A 277 1.56 9.67 -31.65
N PHE A 278 1.61 10.95 -31.30
CA PHE A 278 2.83 11.76 -31.36
C PHE A 278 3.73 11.58 -30.13
N LYS A 279 3.29 10.81 -29.12
CA LYS A 279 3.97 10.61 -27.84
C LYS A 279 4.37 9.14 -27.67
N LYS A 280 5.59 8.80 -28.12
CA LYS A 280 6.12 7.43 -28.08
C LYS A 280 6.11 6.81 -26.68
N THR A 281 6.52 7.57 -25.67
CA THR A 281 6.64 7.08 -24.28
C THR A 281 5.33 6.55 -23.71
N PRO A 282 4.24 7.35 -23.57
CA PRO A 282 2.97 6.84 -23.06
C PRO A 282 2.37 5.74 -23.95
N MET A 283 2.59 5.78 -25.27
CA MET A 283 2.12 4.75 -26.19
C MET A 283 2.83 3.40 -25.96
N VAL A 284 4.16 3.40 -25.82
CA VAL A 284 4.91 2.17 -25.57
C VAL A 284 4.72 1.68 -24.14
N SER A 285 4.81 2.57 -23.15
CA SER A 285 4.71 2.19 -21.73
C SER A 285 3.32 1.68 -21.37
N THR A 286 2.25 2.32 -21.83
CA THR A 286 0.88 1.97 -21.41
C THR A 286 0.22 1.03 -22.41
N MET A 287 0.21 1.38 -23.69
CA MET A 287 -0.60 0.63 -24.67
C MET A 287 0.09 -0.64 -25.17
N VAL A 288 1.41 -0.58 -25.38
CA VAL A 288 2.18 -1.74 -25.83
C VAL A 288 2.50 -2.66 -24.65
N LEU A 289 3.25 -2.16 -23.65
CA LEU A 289 3.74 -3.01 -22.55
C LEU A 289 2.62 -3.51 -21.63
N TRP A 290 1.67 -2.67 -21.22
CA TRP A 290 0.65 -3.10 -20.26
C TRP A 290 -0.66 -3.56 -20.91
N TYR A 291 -1.28 -2.71 -21.72
CA TYR A 291 -2.60 -2.98 -22.29
C TYR A 291 -2.62 -4.17 -23.25
N GLU A 292 -1.58 -4.34 -24.08
CA GLU A 292 -1.50 -5.45 -25.03
C GLU A 292 -0.63 -6.61 -24.53
N LEU A 293 0.67 -6.39 -24.30
CA LEU A 293 1.61 -7.45 -23.97
C LEU A 293 1.39 -7.97 -22.54
N GLY A 294 1.20 -7.10 -21.55
CA GLY A 294 0.91 -7.46 -20.17
C GLY A 294 -0.39 -8.25 -20.05
N ARG A 295 -1.44 -7.82 -20.75
CA ARG A 295 -2.68 -8.58 -20.86
C ARG A 295 -2.43 -9.99 -21.40
N LYS A 296 -1.71 -10.11 -22.52
CA LYS A 296 -1.37 -11.41 -23.13
C LYS A 296 -0.54 -12.30 -22.19
N PHE A 297 0.36 -11.73 -21.41
CA PHE A 297 1.20 -12.49 -20.47
C PHE A 297 0.42 -12.95 -19.23
N ILE A 298 -0.30 -12.03 -18.59
CA ILE A 298 -0.90 -12.25 -17.27
C ILE A 298 -2.21 -13.04 -17.39
N THR A 299 -3.15 -12.50 -18.18
CA THR A 299 -4.53 -13.00 -18.29
C THR A 299 -4.80 -13.72 -19.61
N ARG A 300 -3.84 -13.71 -20.54
CA ARG A 300 -3.91 -14.28 -21.91
C ARG A 300 -4.88 -13.53 -22.82
N THR A 301 -6.15 -13.46 -22.43
CA THR A 301 -7.22 -12.87 -23.26
C THR A 301 -8.12 -11.91 -22.48
N ALA A 302 -8.29 -12.10 -21.17
CA ALA A 302 -9.16 -11.23 -20.37
C ALA A 302 -8.50 -9.85 -20.14
N PRO A 303 -9.26 -8.76 -20.00
CA PRO A 303 -8.71 -7.46 -19.62
C PRO A 303 -7.97 -7.50 -18.27
N LEU A 304 -6.99 -6.60 -18.09
CA LEU A 304 -6.25 -6.45 -16.83
C LEU A 304 -7.04 -5.62 -15.82
N LEU A 305 -8.06 -6.23 -15.20
CA LEU A 305 -8.90 -5.58 -14.20
C LEU A 305 -8.31 -5.75 -12.80
N ILE A 306 -7.14 -5.13 -12.57
CA ILE A 306 -6.36 -5.28 -11.32
C ILE A 306 -7.18 -4.81 -10.09
N TYR A 307 -7.95 -3.75 -10.25
CA TYR A 307 -8.77 -3.15 -9.20
C TYR A 307 -10.27 -3.41 -9.41
N ASP A 308 -10.66 -4.51 -10.10
CA ASP A 308 -12.08 -4.82 -10.29
C ASP A 308 -12.80 -5.03 -8.96
N GLY A 309 -13.93 -4.37 -8.75
CA GLY A 309 -14.69 -4.42 -7.50
C GLY A 309 -13.93 -3.90 -6.28
N SER A 310 -12.83 -3.17 -6.48
CA SER A 310 -12.04 -2.54 -5.41
C SER A 310 -11.64 -1.12 -5.81
N ASP A 311 -11.23 -0.31 -4.85
CA ASP A 311 -10.77 1.05 -5.09
C ASP A 311 -9.24 1.13 -5.01
N ILE A 312 -8.60 2.17 -5.54
CA ILE A 312 -7.14 2.35 -5.42
C ILE A 312 -6.73 2.60 -3.94
N CYS A 313 -7.68 3.05 -3.12
CA CYS A 313 -7.53 3.25 -1.67
C CYS A 313 -7.90 2.02 -0.83
N ASP A 314 -8.71 1.09 -1.34
CA ASP A 314 -8.94 -0.26 -0.77
C ASP A 314 -8.68 -1.30 -1.88
N ALA A 315 -7.40 -1.45 -2.24
CA ALA A 315 -7.00 -2.44 -3.23
C ALA A 315 -6.93 -3.82 -2.55
N SER A 316 -7.90 -4.69 -2.86
CA SER A 316 -8.00 -6.02 -2.23
C SER A 316 -8.36 -7.17 -3.20
N ASN A 317 -8.10 -7.00 -4.50
CA ASN A 317 -8.32 -8.06 -5.48
C ASN A 317 -7.32 -9.21 -5.33
N VAL A 318 -7.76 -10.27 -4.64
CA VAL A 318 -6.97 -11.49 -4.34
C VAL A 318 -6.34 -12.11 -5.59
N GLN A 319 -6.96 -12.00 -6.77
CA GLN A 319 -6.47 -12.60 -8.00
C GLN A 319 -5.09 -12.05 -8.43
N TYR A 320 -4.84 -10.77 -8.16
CA TYR A 320 -3.59 -10.08 -8.51
C TYR A 320 -2.64 -9.95 -7.32
N MET A 321 -3.03 -10.46 -6.15
CA MET A 321 -2.23 -10.39 -4.93
C MET A 321 -0.96 -11.25 -5.03
N TYR A 322 0.12 -10.74 -4.46
CA TYR A 322 1.38 -11.47 -4.25
C TYR A 322 2.09 -10.96 -2.99
N ALA A 323 3.05 -11.73 -2.48
CA ALA A 323 4.04 -11.27 -1.52
C ALA A 323 5.43 -11.72 -1.97
N VAL A 324 6.39 -10.82 -1.98
CA VAL A 324 7.77 -11.09 -2.44
C VAL A 324 8.74 -10.74 -1.33
N ASN A 325 9.60 -11.69 -0.98
CA ASN A 325 10.67 -11.48 -0.01
C ASN A 325 11.91 -10.94 -0.72
N GLY A 326 12.61 -9.99 -0.10
CA GLY A 326 13.86 -9.41 -0.63
C GLY A 326 13.79 -7.93 -1.01
N GLY A 327 12.65 -7.27 -0.77
CA GLY A 327 12.50 -5.83 -0.95
C GLY A 327 12.27 -5.37 -2.39
N ASP A 328 12.32 -4.04 -2.57
CA ASP A 328 11.88 -3.36 -3.79
C ASP A 328 12.74 -3.70 -5.02
N TYR A 329 13.93 -4.28 -4.82
CA TYR A 329 14.78 -4.72 -5.89
C TYR A 329 14.14 -5.83 -6.74
N PHE A 330 13.28 -6.67 -6.16
CA PHE A 330 12.67 -7.78 -6.89
C PHE A 330 11.28 -7.47 -7.43
N VAL A 331 10.83 -6.21 -7.39
CA VAL A 331 9.48 -5.81 -7.80
C VAL A 331 9.57 -4.65 -8.79
N GLY A 332 8.70 -4.68 -9.81
CA GLY A 332 8.57 -3.56 -10.74
C GLY A 332 7.89 -2.35 -10.08
N LYS A 333 8.12 -1.15 -10.65
CA LYS A 333 7.67 0.14 -10.07
C LYS A 333 6.43 0.70 -10.74
N HIS A 334 5.90 0.00 -11.73
CA HIS A 334 4.82 0.54 -12.53
C HIS A 334 3.47 0.36 -11.84
N PHE A 335 2.71 1.45 -11.75
CA PHE A 335 1.27 1.36 -11.56
C PHE A 335 0.61 1.18 -12.93
N PHE A 336 -0.36 0.29 -13.02
CA PHE A 336 -1.28 0.20 -14.14
C PHE A 336 -2.69 -0.07 -13.62
N GLY A 337 -3.68 0.67 -14.12
CA GLY A 337 -5.08 0.48 -13.78
C GLY A 337 -5.98 0.65 -15.00
N LEU A 338 -6.92 -0.28 -15.17
CA LEU A 338 -8.01 -0.20 -16.15
C LEU A 338 -9.32 -0.07 -15.41
N PHE A 339 -10.02 1.05 -15.63
CA PHE A 339 -11.26 1.41 -14.95
C PHE A 339 -12.40 1.44 -15.96
N LEU A 340 -13.37 0.55 -15.77
CA LEU A 340 -14.54 0.44 -16.65
C LEU A 340 -15.62 1.44 -16.23
N GLY A 341 -16.09 2.26 -17.17
CA GLY A 341 -17.32 3.03 -17.06
C GLY A 341 -18.44 2.45 -17.93
N PRO A 342 -19.66 3.02 -17.88
CA PRO A 342 -20.82 2.47 -18.58
C PRO A 342 -20.67 2.33 -20.09
N GLU A 343 -19.97 3.26 -20.74
CA GLU A 343 -19.81 3.30 -22.21
C GLU A 343 -18.35 3.51 -22.66
N THR A 344 -17.45 3.75 -21.71
CA THR A 344 -16.03 4.03 -21.97
C THR A 344 -15.20 3.47 -20.83
N TYR A 345 -13.92 3.21 -21.08
CA TYR A 345 -12.98 2.91 -20.01
C TYR A 345 -11.84 3.92 -19.95
N SER A 346 -11.20 3.98 -18.80
CA SER A 346 -10.02 4.80 -18.54
C SER A 346 -8.83 3.92 -18.20
N LEU A 347 -7.64 4.33 -18.65
CA LEU A 347 -6.38 3.72 -18.26
C LEU A 347 -5.55 4.71 -17.46
N MET A 348 -4.83 4.21 -16.48
CA MET A 348 -3.86 4.98 -15.70
C MET A 348 -2.55 4.21 -15.64
N PHE A 349 -1.44 4.93 -15.79
CA PHE A 349 -0.09 4.35 -15.73
C PHE A 349 0.88 5.31 -15.06
N THR A 350 1.75 4.80 -14.18
CA THR A 350 2.90 5.54 -13.65
C THR A 350 4.20 4.77 -13.85
N HIS A 351 5.30 5.49 -14.03
CA HIS A 351 6.64 4.91 -14.06
C HIS A 351 7.18 4.53 -12.67
N ASP A 352 6.79 5.32 -11.68
CA ASP A 352 7.21 5.23 -10.30
C ASP A 352 5.97 4.97 -9.43
N ASP A 353 6.12 4.72 -8.13
CA ASP A 353 4.99 4.41 -7.26
C ASP A 353 3.89 5.48 -7.31
N LEU A 354 2.62 5.05 -7.37
CA LEU A 354 1.49 5.96 -7.43
C LEU A 354 1.31 6.70 -6.10
N VAL A 355 1.56 8.01 -6.13
CA VAL A 355 1.35 8.92 -5.00
C VAL A 355 -0.05 9.53 -5.07
N ILE A 356 -1.01 8.87 -4.43
CA ILE A 356 -2.36 9.42 -4.19
C ILE A 356 -2.64 9.53 -2.69
N LYS A 357 -3.38 10.57 -2.32
CA LYS A 357 -3.96 10.74 -0.99
C LYS A 357 -5.38 10.20 -0.99
N CYS A 358 -5.63 9.26 -0.10
CA CYS A 358 -6.95 8.74 0.22
C CYS A 358 -7.45 9.48 1.46
N GLU A 359 -8.71 9.90 1.48
CA GLU A 359 -9.29 10.51 2.69
C GLU A 359 -9.43 9.46 3.81
N ASP A 360 -9.16 9.89 5.05
CA ASP A 360 -9.03 8.99 6.21
C ASP A 360 -10.33 8.21 6.53
N GLU A 361 -11.50 8.78 6.18
CA GLU A 361 -12.81 8.17 6.41
C GLU A 361 -13.14 6.97 5.49
N TYR A 362 -12.33 6.75 4.45
CA TYR A 362 -12.59 5.69 3.47
C TYR A 362 -12.52 4.28 4.08
N MET A 363 -11.70 4.09 5.11
CA MET A 363 -11.32 2.75 5.61
C MET A 363 -12.23 2.21 6.72
N GLU A 364 -12.98 3.06 7.43
CA GLU A 364 -13.78 2.63 8.60
C GLU A 364 -15.29 2.47 8.30
N THR A 365 -15.80 3.04 7.21
CA THR A 365 -17.26 3.20 7.02
C THR A 365 -17.84 2.70 5.70
N LEU A 366 -17.02 2.37 4.70
CA LEU A 366 -17.54 2.11 3.36
C LEU A 366 -17.42 0.64 2.94
N HIS A 367 -18.55 0.07 2.53
CA HIS A 367 -18.57 -1.15 1.71
C HIS A 367 -17.70 -0.94 0.46
N ALA A 368 -17.03 -2.01 0.00
CA ALA A 368 -16.16 -2.07 -1.18
C ALA A 368 -16.75 -1.50 -2.51
N SER A 369 -18.02 -1.09 -2.51
CA SER A 369 -18.74 -0.50 -3.64
C SER A 369 -18.70 1.04 -3.70
N HIS A 370 -18.17 1.75 -2.69
CA HIS A 370 -18.07 3.21 -2.75
C HIS A 370 -16.71 3.62 -3.31
N ALA A 371 -16.71 4.47 -4.35
CA ALA A 371 -15.48 5.03 -4.90
C ALA A 371 -14.91 6.06 -3.92
N GLY A 372 -13.63 5.91 -3.57
CA GLY A 372 -12.91 6.88 -2.75
C GLY A 372 -12.70 8.19 -3.51
N VAL A 373 -12.62 9.30 -2.77
CA VAL A 373 -12.18 10.57 -3.35
C VAL A 373 -10.65 10.58 -3.34
N TRP A 374 -10.04 10.42 -4.51
CA TRP A 374 -8.58 10.47 -4.65
C TRP A 374 -8.12 11.90 -4.92
N LYS A 375 -7.11 12.35 -4.17
CA LYS A 375 -6.46 13.64 -4.41
C LYS A 375 -5.01 13.43 -4.85
N TYR A 376 -4.60 14.25 -5.81
CA TYR A 376 -3.21 14.37 -6.25
C TYR A 376 -2.66 15.69 -5.72
N ASP A 377 -1.43 15.66 -5.21
CA ASP A 377 -0.70 16.91 -5.05
C ASP A 377 -0.42 17.49 -6.44
N HIS A 378 -0.48 18.82 -6.59
CA HIS A 378 -0.32 19.48 -7.90
C HIS A 378 0.89 19.03 -8.74
N PRO A 379 2.11 18.77 -8.19
CA PRO A 379 3.22 18.24 -8.99
C PRO A 379 2.98 16.81 -9.53
N ASN A 380 1.99 16.10 -9.00
CA ASN A 380 1.68 14.71 -9.29
C ASN A 380 0.40 14.55 -10.14
N TYR A 381 -0.08 15.61 -10.81
CA TYR A 381 -1.17 15.46 -11.75
C TYR A 381 -0.76 14.62 -12.97
N PRO A 382 -1.64 13.73 -13.47
CA PRO A 382 -1.34 12.97 -14.68
C PRO A 382 -1.35 13.87 -15.92
N GLU A 383 -0.55 13.52 -16.92
CA GLU A 383 -0.75 14.00 -18.29
C GLU A 383 -1.96 13.27 -18.89
N TYR A 384 -2.93 14.05 -19.39
CA TYR A 384 -4.21 13.53 -19.87
C TYR A 384 -4.23 13.34 -21.38
N PHE A 385 -4.77 12.21 -21.82
CA PHE A 385 -4.99 11.87 -23.22
C PHE A 385 -6.43 11.41 -23.45
N ILE A 386 -7.06 11.88 -24.52
CA ILE A 386 -8.21 11.19 -25.11
C ILE A 386 -7.67 10.21 -26.14
N VAL A 387 -8.18 8.99 -26.13
CA VAL A 387 -7.69 7.94 -27.02
C VAL A 387 -8.81 7.22 -27.72
N ASP A 388 -8.66 7.05 -29.03
CA ASP A 388 -9.46 6.15 -29.86
C ASP A 388 -8.68 4.84 -30.09
N THR A 389 -9.23 3.74 -29.59
CA THR A 389 -8.63 2.40 -29.67
C THR A 389 -8.38 1.95 -31.11
N ASN A 390 -9.27 2.32 -32.03
CA ASN A 390 -9.15 1.98 -33.46
C ASN A 390 -7.97 2.69 -34.10
N LYS A 391 -7.65 3.91 -33.63
CA LYS A 391 -6.53 4.70 -34.14
C LYS A 391 -5.18 4.25 -33.58
N VAL A 392 -5.15 3.75 -32.35
CA VAL A 392 -3.91 3.24 -31.74
C VAL A 392 -3.59 1.80 -32.14
N ARG A 393 -4.58 1.00 -32.58
CA ARG A 393 -4.38 -0.42 -32.91
C ARG A 393 -3.26 -0.66 -33.93
N PRO A 394 -3.17 0.07 -35.07
CA PRO A 394 -2.09 -0.14 -36.03
C PRO A 394 -0.68 0.05 -35.43
N PHE A 395 -0.55 0.96 -34.46
CA PHE A 395 0.72 1.18 -33.75
C PHE A 395 1.05 0.02 -32.82
N ILE A 396 0.05 -0.47 -32.09
CA ILE A 396 0.22 -1.66 -31.24
C ILE A 396 0.66 -2.85 -32.09
N ASP A 397 0.02 -3.08 -33.24
CA ASP A 397 0.31 -4.21 -34.12
C ASP A 397 1.75 -4.17 -34.67
N VAL A 398 2.22 -2.99 -35.09
CA VAL A 398 3.60 -2.81 -35.54
C VAL A 398 4.59 -2.96 -34.39
N MET A 399 4.30 -2.38 -33.23
CA MET A 399 5.20 -2.43 -32.08
C MET A 399 5.31 -3.83 -31.46
N THR A 400 4.22 -4.61 -31.48
CA THR A 400 4.18 -5.98 -30.92
C THR A 400 4.60 -7.06 -31.90
N LYS A 401 4.92 -6.69 -33.15
CA LYS A 401 5.39 -7.66 -34.14
C LYS A 401 6.63 -8.40 -33.64
N GLY A 402 6.54 -9.73 -33.60
CA GLY A 402 7.64 -10.61 -33.21
C GLY A 402 7.83 -10.83 -31.71
N THR A 403 6.92 -10.33 -30.85
CA THR A 403 7.04 -10.51 -29.39
C THR A 403 6.37 -11.80 -28.88
N ASP A 404 5.57 -12.50 -29.68
CA ASP A 404 4.78 -13.66 -29.21
C ASP A 404 5.66 -14.80 -28.65
N GLN A 405 6.79 -15.10 -29.31
CA GLN A 405 7.72 -16.12 -28.83
C GLN A 405 8.42 -15.68 -27.54
N ILE A 406 8.75 -14.39 -27.40
CA ILE A 406 9.35 -13.82 -26.20
C ILE A 406 8.40 -14.01 -25.02
N LEU A 407 7.12 -13.66 -25.18
CA LEU A 407 6.10 -13.84 -24.14
C LEU A 407 5.91 -15.31 -23.75
N THR A 408 5.87 -16.20 -24.74
CA THR A 408 5.69 -17.64 -24.51
C THR A 408 6.86 -18.23 -23.73
N SER A 409 8.09 -17.96 -24.18
CA SER A 409 9.29 -18.45 -23.51
C SER A 409 9.45 -17.86 -22.10
N ALA A 410 9.14 -16.57 -21.92
CA ALA A 410 9.15 -15.91 -20.60
C ALA A 410 8.18 -16.58 -19.63
N TYR A 411 6.96 -16.88 -20.09
CA TYR A 411 5.96 -17.56 -19.29
C TYR A 411 6.41 -18.98 -18.90
N ASP A 412 6.98 -19.72 -19.84
CA ASP A 412 7.43 -21.10 -19.60
C ASP A 412 8.61 -21.16 -18.62
N GLU A 413 9.59 -20.25 -18.73
CA GLU A 413 10.71 -20.16 -17.78
C GLU A 413 10.25 -19.68 -16.40
N MET A 414 9.37 -18.68 -16.32
CA MET A 414 8.79 -18.24 -15.04
C MET A 414 8.01 -19.40 -14.37
N LYS A 415 7.24 -20.17 -15.14
CA LYS A 415 6.53 -21.35 -14.63
C LYS A 415 7.51 -22.44 -14.17
N ALA A 416 8.58 -22.68 -14.91
CA ALA A 416 9.62 -23.63 -14.50
C ALA A 416 10.30 -23.19 -13.19
N ASN A 417 10.59 -21.91 -13.04
CA ASN A 417 11.12 -21.34 -11.80
C ASN A 417 10.17 -21.55 -10.61
N ALA A 418 8.89 -21.23 -10.78
CA ALA A 418 7.86 -21.45 -9.76
C ALA A 418 7.81 -22.93 -9.31
N ASN A 419 7.88 -23.87 -10.26
CA ASN A 419 7.90 -25.30 -9.96
C ASN A 419 9.16 -25.73 -9.18
N THR A 420 10.34 -25.22 -9.55
CA THR A 420 11.60 -25.46 -8.83
C THR A 420 11.51 -25.03 -7.37
N HIS A 421 10.82 -23.92 -7.12
CA HIS A 421 10.56 -23.37 -5.79
C HIS A 421 9.27 -23.89 -5.13
N LYS A 422 8.78 -25.05 -5.59
CA LYS A 422 7.67 -25.83 -5.01
C LYS A 422 6.31 -25.10 -4.99
N GLN A 423 6.08 -24.17 -5.91
CA GLN A 423 4.75 -23.62 -6.13
C GLN A 423 3.85 -24.69 -6.78
N ASN A 424 2.72 -25.01 -6.14
CA ASN A 424 1.80 -26.04 -6.66
C ASN A 424 1.05 -25.60 -7.93
N HIS A 425 1.01 -24.30 -8.20
CA HIS A 425 0.46 -23.69 -9.40
C HIS A 425 0.96 -22.26 -9.54
N VAL A 426 0.84 -21.70 -10.75
CA VAL A 426 1.19 -20.30 -11.03
C VAL A 426 -0.05 -19.43 -10.90
N PHE A 427 -0.08 -18.57 -9.88
CA PHE A 427 -1.14 -17.59 -9.64
C PHE A 427 -1.11 -16.46 -10.66
N ILE A 428 -2.24 -15.78 -10.85
CA ILE A 428 -2.30 -14.58 -11.70
C ILE A 428 -1.47 -13.44 -11.08
N GLY A 429 -1.52 -13.26 -9.76
CA GLY A 429 -0.66 -12.31 -9.04
C GLY A 429 0.84 -12.55 -9.25
N GLN A 430 1.27 -13.81 -9.36
CA GLN A 430 2.67 -14.14 -9.67
C GLN A 430 3.05 -13.72 -11.10
N ARG A 431 2.16 -13.91 -12.08
CA ARG A 431 2.37 -13.43 -13.46
C ARG A 431 2.39 -11.90 -13.52
N PHE A 432 1.51 -11.25 -12.76
CA PHE A 432 1.43 -9.80 -12.66
C PHE A 432 2.72 -9.23 -12.07
N TRP A 433 3.19 -9.77 -10.94
CA TRP A 433 4.47 -9.41 -10.34
C TRP A 433 5.63 -9.54 -11.34
N PHE A 434 5.78 -10.72 -11.95
CA PHE A 434 6.86 -10.99 -12.88
C PHE A 434 6.80 -10.07 -14.10
N TRP A 435 5.61 -9.85 -14.66
CA TRP A 435 5.44 -8.93 -15.78
C TRP A 435 5.76 -7.49 -15.39
N ASN A 436 5.38 -7.04 -14.19
CA ASN A 436 5.72 -5.70 -13.73
C ASN A 436 7.24 -5.51 -13.71
N LEU A 437 7.98 -6.49 -13.18
CA LEU A 437 9.44 -6.48 -13.19
C LEU A 437 10.02 -6.45 -14.61
N VAL A 438 9.55 -7.32 -15.52
CA VAL A 438 9.98 -7.33 -16.93
C VAL A 438 9.68 -5.99 -17.61
N ALA A 439 8.50 -5.43 -17.41
CA ALA A 439 8.06 -4.18 -18.02
C ALA A 439 8.90 -2.99 -17.50
N THR A 440 9.18 -2.93 -16.20
CA THR A 440 10.08 -1.93 -15.61
C THR A 440 11.47 -2.01 -16.23
N LEU A 441 12.09 -3.19 -16.21
CA LEU A 441 13.43 -3.39 -16.77
C LEU A 441 13.49 -3.10 -18.28
N THR A 442 12.44 -3.46 -19.03
CA THR A 442 12.35 -3.16 -20.47
C THR A 442 12.32 -1.65 -20.70
N LEU A 443 11.53 -0.93 -19.93
CA LEU A 443 11.35 0.50 -20.09
C LEU A 443 12.61 1.27 -19.71
N ASP A 444 13.28 0.87 -18.62
CA ASP A 444 14.58 1.42 -18.21
C ASP A 444 15.62 1.26 -19.35
N LYS A 445 15.71 0.07 -19.95
CA LYS A 445 16.61 -0.18 -21.09
C LYS A 445 16.28 0.68 -22.31
N LEU A 446 15.00 0.87 -22.63
CA LEU A 446 14.58 1.74 -23.74
C LEU A 446 14.93 3.20 -23.50
N TYR A 447 14.96 3.66 -22.24
CA TYR A 447 15.44 4.99 -21.88
C TYR A 447 16.96 5.10 -21.97
N GLU A 448 17.70 4.12 -21.44
CA GLU A 448 19.17 4.08 -21.52
C GLU A 448 19.65 4.09 -22.98
N GLN A 449 18.95 3.37 -23.86
CA GLN A 449 19.23 3.32 -25.30
C GLN A 449 18.72 4.54 -26.07
N SER A 450 18.11 5.53 -25.39
CA SER A 450 17.51 6.74 -26.01
C SER A 450 16.44 6.44 -27.08
N VAL A 451 15.82 5.26 -27.02
CA VAL A 451 14.70 4.88 -27.90
C VAL A 451 13.44 5.63 -27.46
N LEU A 452 13.27 5.78 -26.15
CA LEU A 452 12.23 6.58 -25.51
C LEU A 452 12.86 7.70 -24.68
N ASN A 453 12.05 8.71 -24.34
CA ASN A 453 12.47 9.78 -23.45
C ASN A 453 11.52 9.87 -22.25
N LYS A 454 12.06 9.95 -21.03
CA LYS A 454 11.24 10.20 -19.83
C LYS A 454 10.62 11.60 -19.97
N ARG A 455 9.30 11.70 -19.82
CA ARG A 455 8.53 12.95 -19.94
C ARG A 455 7.75 13.22 -18.66
N GLY A 456 7.71 14.50 -18.25
CA GLY A 456 6.94 14.96 -17.11
C GLY A 456 7.29 14.20 -15.83
N ASN A 457 6.27 13.97 -15.00
CA ASN A 457 6.35 13.12 -13.80
C ASN A 457 6.15 11.62 -14.13
N GLY A 458 5.96 11.26 -15.41
CA GLY A 458 5.75 9.88 -15.82
C GLY A 458 4.41 9.29 -15.41
N PHE A 459 3.40 10.12 -15.10
CA PHE A 459 2.04 9.68 -14.81
C PHE A 459 1.12 10.06 -15.97
N PHE A 460 0.43 9.06 -16.53
CA PHE A 460 -0.45 9.22 -17.67
C PHE A 460 -1.87 8.73 -17.34
N ARG A 461 -2.86 9.47 -17.82
CA ARG A 461 -4.27 9.07 -17.79
C ARG A 461 -4.87 9.15 -19.19
N PHE A 462 -5.57 8.09 -19.57
CA PHE A 462 -6.18 7.94 -20.88
C PHE A 462 -7.69 7.76 -20.68
N ASP A 463 -8.50 8.69 -21.16
CA ASP A 463 -9.94 8.68 -20.98
C ASP A 463 -10.68 8.50 -22.32
N LYS A 464 -11.97 8.11 -22.22
CA LYS A 464 -12.91 7.94 -23.35
C LYS A 464 -12.48 6.89 -24.38
N LEU A 465 -11.75 5.87 -23.94
CA LEU A 465 -11.47 4.71 -24.79
C LEU A 465 -12.78 3.97 -25.07
N LYS A 466 -13.11 3.79 -26.35
CA LYS A 466 -14.22 2.95 -26.80
C LYS A 466 -13.69 1.55 -27.11
N GLY A 467 -14.27 0.52 -26.51
CA GLY A 467 -13.87 -0.88 -26.69
C GLY A 467 -14.47 -1.49 -27.93
#